data_AF-A0A1E7FW35-F1
#
_entry.id   AF-A0A1E7FW35-F1
#
_cell.length_a   1.000
_cell.length_b   1.000
_cell.length_c   1.000
_cell.angle_alpha   90.00
_cell.angle_beta   90.00
_cell.angle_gamma   90.00
#
_symmetry.space_group_name_H-M   'P 1'
#
loop_
_entity.id
_entity.type
_entity.pdbx_description
1 polymer ?
#
loop_
_entity_poly.entity_id
_entity_poly.type
_entity_poly.pdbx_seq_one_letter_code
_entity_poly.pdbx_strand_id
1 'polypeptide(L)'
;MFSQLSLLLLASASIVAAQSGVHVVGEHYTLLTGGVCRGPGGVNDRINGMSAVEHTQLMCEEACDSKMERDENGAHCKGYSYCSGCNQGECLLFGPGLDGTCTDPSADNKMACDALGSCDAPTTVTKEAECGVCAGKPSALEDTACESIGGAWEKGTWTNAGAVWSGAETPFSGDSHPSKFIAATSDELNSDYSCYDIIVDDHLAQCTGDAVECATAFDAFEDEVDRIDENCPEGCTYAAKPRGPRNPPVAHAPDIKLPGWDPAQSGACRGGADFSGKVNGKYSNTAGAEENLTQLECAEACVAEETCVGYAHSTAWCVVYGPGIDEGIGTEDGGLWTSDNHEESAITGTKVNIAYLCVTGPPQVTVAAADNEGGTKVDDYEGGDETDSADERKPDSNSPDEGEADSGSSAMSKLIAIAFSFLTAAIAAI
;
A
#
# COMPACT_ATOMS: atom_id res chain seq x y z
N MET A 1 -11.08 -65.69 -70.07
CA MET A 1 -11.49 -64.28 -70.15
C MET A 1 -11.70 -63.78 -68.72
N PHE A 2 -10.63 -63.22 -68.15
CA PHE A 2 -10.53 -61.90 -67.50
C PHE A 2 -11.22 -61.82 -66.12
N SER A 3 -10.60 -61.37 -65.04
CA SER A 3 -9.25 -60.87 -64.79
C SER A 3 -9.07 -60.82 -63.27
N GLN A 4 -7.85 -61.04 -62.80
CA GLN A 4 -7.43 -60.73 -61.44
C GLN A 4 -7.65 -59.25 -61.11
N LEU A 5 -7.93 -58.95 -59.84
CA LEU A 5 -7.48 -57.70 -59.24
C LEU A 5 -7.18 -57.91 -57.75
N SER A 6 -5.88 -57.99 -57.46
CA SER A 6 -5.29 -57.71 -56.14
C SER A 6 -5.58 -56.26 -55.77
N LEU A 7 -5.90 -55.98 -54.51
CA LEU A 7 -5.67 -54.64 -53.96
C LEU A 7 -5.20 -54.69 -52.51
N LEU A 8 -4.13 -53.93 -52.30
CA LEU A 8 -3.22 -53.86 -51.16
C LEU A 8 -3.91 -53.47 -49.84
N LEU A 9 -3.46 -54.11 -48.75
CA LEU A 9 -3.41 -53.50 -47.42
C LEU A 9 -2.38 -52.37 -47.45
N LEU A 10 -2.80 -51.13 -47.16
CA LEU A 10 -1.92 -50.04 -46.77
C LEU A 10 -2.21 -49.73 -45.30
N ALA A 11 -1.23 -50.07 -44.45
CA ALA A 11 -1.10 -49.56 -43.10
C ALA A 11 -0.71 -48.08 -43.19
N SER A 12 -1.62 -47.18 -42.79
CA SER A 12 -1.29 -45.78 -42.53
C SER A 12 -0.60 -45.69 -41.16
N ALA A 13 0.72 -45.56 -41.19
CA ALA A 13 1.49 -45.08 -40.05
C ALA A 13 1.11 -43.60 -39.82
N SER A 14 0.47 -43.30 -38.69
CA SER A 14 0.31 -41.93 -38.22
C SER A 14 1.68 -41.40 -37.80
N ILE A 15 2.27 -40.56 -38.65
CA ILE A 15 3.42 -39.73 -38.26
C ILE A 15 2.86 -38.67 -37.31
N VAL A 16 3.14 -38.82 -36.02
CA VAL A 16 3.07 -37.72 -35.06
C VAL A 16 4.24 -36.80 -35.37
N ALA A 17 4.00 -35.83 -36.25
CA ALA A 17 4.88 -34.69 -36.37
C ALA A 17 4.61 -33.80 -35.15
N ALA A 18 5.45 -33.92 -34.14
CA ALA A 18 5.59 -32.88 -33.12
C ALA A 18 6.09 -31.62 -33.85
N GLN A 19 5.14 -30.79 -34.28
CA GLN A 19 5.44 -29.42 -34.66
C GLN A 19 5.81 -28.70 -33.36
N SER A 20 7.12 -28.57 -33.12
CA SER A 20 7.64 -27.44 -32.36
C SER A 20 7.33 -26.18 -33.17
N GLY A 21 6.08 -25.75 -33.11
CA GLY A 21 5.64 -24.50 -33.69
C GLY A 21 6.33 -23.38 -32.96
N VAL A 22 7.13 -22.60 -33.68
CA VAL A 22 7.33 -21.20 -33.33
C VAL A 22 5.94 -20.58 -33.46
N HIS A 23 5.25 -20.42 -32.34
CA HIS A 23 3.97 -19.74 -32.27
C HIS A 23 4.22 -18.31 -32.71
N VAL A 24 3.69 -17.93 -33.87
CA VAL A 24 3.68 -16.54 -34.30
C VAL A 24 2.64 -15.88 -33.42
N VAL A 25 3.12 -15.19 -32.38
CA VAL A 25 2.35 -14.25 -31.58
C VAL A 25 1.51 -13.41 -32.55
N GLY A 26 0.18 -13.35 -32.34
CA GLY A 26 -0.70 -12.51 -33.17
C GLY A 26 -0.10 -11.10 -33.31
N GLU A 27 -0.26 -10.46 -34.48
CA GLU A 27 0.44 -9.19 -34.84
C GLU A 27 0.23 -8.04 -33.83
N HIS A 28 -0.64 -8.20 -32.83
CA HIS A 28 -1.00 -7.22 -31.81
C HIS A 28 -0.56 -7.53 -30.37
N TYR A 29 0.12 -8.65 -30.08
CA TYR A 29 0.63 -8.93 -28.72
C TYR A 29 2.14 -8.69 -28.62
N THR A 30 2.55 -7.94 -27.60
CA THR A 30 3.95 -7.74 -27.24
C THR A 30 4.28 -8.55 -25.99
N LEU A 31 5.24 -9.47 -26.11
CA LEU A 31 5.82 -10.14 -24.95
C LEU A 31 6.66 -9.12 -24.17
N LEU A 32 6.30 -8.86 -22.91
CA LEU A 32 7.06 -7.95 -22.05
C LEU A 32 8.34 -8.66 -21.57
N THR A 33 8.18 -9.66 -20.70
CA THR A 33 9.24 -10.53 -20.16
C THR A 33 8.57 -11.78 -19.52
N GLY A 34 9.36 -12.60 -18.82
CA GLY A 34 8.82 -13.66 -17.97
C GLY A 34 7.96 -13.11 -16.82
N GLY A 35 7.17 -13.99 -16.22
CA GLY A 35 6.29 -13.64 -15.10
C GLY A 35 4.85 -13.35 -15.50
N VAL A 36 3.99 -13.25 -14.48
CA VAL A 36 2.60 -12.80 -14.67
C VAL A 36 2.56 -11.28 -14.81
N CYS A 37 1.66 -10.77 -15.64
CA CYS A 37 1.41 -9.34 -15.80
C CYS A 37 1.00 -8.68 -14.47
N ARG A 38 1.44 -7.43 -14.29
CA ARG A 38 1.18 -6.60 -13.11
C ARG A 38 0.80 -5.19 -13.50
N GLY A 39 0.00 -4.57 -12.63
CA GLY A 39 -0.46 -3.22 -12.79
C GLY A 39 0.59 -2.17 -12.42
N PRO A 40 0.26 -0.88 -12.54
CA PRO A 40 1.17 0.24 -12.31
C PRO A 40 1.73 0.35 -10.87
N GLY A 41 1.13 -0.35 -9.90
CA GLY A 41 1.59 -0.42 -8.50
C GLY A 41 2.71 -1.43 -8.25
N GLY A 42 3.22 -2.10 -9.29
CA GLY A 42 4.35 -3.02 -9.20
C GLY A 42 3.96 -4.46 -8.86
N VAL A 43 4.88 -5.22 -8.27
CA VAL A 43 4.77 -6.69 -8.15
C VAL A 43 3.54 -7.20 -7.39
N ASN A 44 2.98 -6.40 -6.49
CA ASN A 44 1.79 -6.74 -5.70
C ASN A 44 0.49 -6.21 -6.31
N ASP A 45 0.57 -5.42 -7.38
CA ASP A 45 -0.58 -4.86 -8.06
C ASP A 45 -1.12 -5.83 -9.10
N ARG A 46 -2.15 -6.58 -8.70
CA ARG A 46 -2.88 -7.46 -9.61
C ARG A 46 -3.83 -6.65 -10.48
N ILE A 47 -4.01 -7.12 -11.71
CA ILE A 47 -4.87 -6.47 -12.69
C ILE A 47 -6.21 -7.19 -12.70
N ASN A 48 -7.28 -6.44 -12.84
CA ASN A 48 -8.62 -6.95 -13.04
C ASN A 48 -8.62 -7.95 -14.20
N GLY A 49 -9.25 -9.08 -14.02
CA GLY A 49 -9.15 -10.13 -15.01
C GLY A 49 -9.99 -11.35 -14.72
N MET A 50 -9.68 -12.40 -15.46
CA MET A 50 -10.31 -13.69 -15.29
C MET A 50 -9.34 -14.79 -15.69
N SER A 51 -9.52 -15.97 -15.12
CA SER A 51 -8.63 -17.10 -15.35
C SER A 51 -9.38 -18.33 -15.85
N ALA A 52 -8.72 -19.11 -16.70
CA ALA A 52 -9.15 -20.44 -17.08
C ALA A 52 -7.95 -21.40 -17.08
N VAL A 53 -8.22 -22.67 -16.82
CA VAL A 53 -7.25 -23.76 -16.87
C VAL A 53 -7.51 -24.62 -18.11
N GLU A 54 -6.62 -25.56 -18.40
CA GLU A 54 -6.75 -26.47 -19.56
C GLU A 54 -6.86 -25.72 -20.91
N HIS A 55 -6.27 -24.53 -21.00
CA HIS A 55 -6.21 -23.72 -22.21
C HIS A 55 -4.86 -23.87 -22.91
N THR A 56 -4.87 -23.89 -24.23
CA THR A 56 -3.64 -23.65 -25.00
C THR A 56 -3.37 -22.15 -25.10
N GLN A 57 -2.14 -21.76 -25.42
CA GLN A 57 -1.83 -20.34 -25.66
C GLN A 57 -2.75 -19.75 -26.75
N LEU A 58 -2.97 -20.48 -27.83
CA LEU A 58 -3.86 -20.05 -28.91
C LEU A 58 -5.29 -19.80 -28.41
N MET A 59 -5.82 -20.68 -27.55
CA MET A 59 -7.15 -20.46 -26.95
C MET A 59 -7.18 -19.22 -26.04
N CYS A 60 -6.06 -18.91 -25.39
CA CYS A 60 -5.94 -17.71 -24.56
C CYS A 60 -5.96 -16.43 -25.42
N GLU A 61 -5.19 -16.43 -26.52
CA GLU A 61 -5.16 -15.36 -27.52
C GLU A 61 -6.56 -15.17 -28.15
N GLU A 62 -7.20 -16.25 -28.63
CA GLU A 62 -8.54 -16.19 -29.21
C GLU A 62 -9.59 -15.65 -28.22
N ALA A 63 -9.51 -16.06 -26.94
CA ALA A 63 -10.41 -15.57 -25.90
C ALA A 63 -10.20 -14.06 -25.65
N CYS A 64 -8.95 -13.60 -25.62
CA CYS A 64 -8.62 -12.19 -25.44
C CYS A 64 -9.05 -11.35 -26.65
N ASP A 65 -8.79 -11.83 -27.87
CA ASP A 65 -9.17 -11.20 -29.14
C ASP A 65 -10.69 -11.02 -29.24
N SER A 66 -11.46 -12.03 -28.81
CA SER A 66 -12.92 -11.95 -28.78
C SER A 66 -13.47 -10.87 -27.84
N LYS A 67 -12.62 -10.31 -26.98
CA LYS A 67 -12.92 -9.27 -25.99
C LYS A 67 -12.15 -7.98 -26.23
N MET A 68 -11.56 -7.79 -27.41
CA MET A 68 -10.88 -6.54 -27.76
C MET A 68 -11.86 -5.44 -28.19
N GLU A 69 -12.98 -5.80 -28.81
CA GLU A 69 -13.97 -4.82 -29.27
C GLU A 69 -14.67 -4.14 -28.09
N ARG A 70 -14.95 -2.83 -28.23
CA ARG A 70 -15.71 -2.03 -27.26
C ARG A 70 -17.15 -2.51 -27.23
N ASP A 71 -17.41 -3.54 -26.43
CA ASP A 71 -18.78 -3.88 -26.10
C ASP A 71 -19.38 -2.76 -25.23
N GLU A 72 -20.71 -2.67 -25.27
CA GLU A 72 -21.49 -1.70 -24.49
C GLU A 72 -21.35 -1.91 -22.96
N ASN A 73 -20.65 -2.97 -22.53
CA ASN A 73 -20.42 -3.35 -21.13
C ASN A 73 -19.02 -2.99 -20.63
N GLY A 74 -18.13 -2.48 -21.49
CA GLY A 74 -16.79 -2.03 -21.10
C GLY A 74 -15.79 -3.15 -20.80
N ALA A 75 -16.07 -4.39 -21.22
CA ALA A 75 -15.14 -5.51 -21.11
C ALA A 75 -14.08 -5.42 -22.22
N HIS A 76 -12.81 -5.20 -21.83
CA HIS A 76 -11.73 -4.98 -22.80
C HIS A 76 -10.49 -5.77 -22.43
N CYS A 77 -10.16 -6.80 -23.21
CA CYS A 77 -8.87 -7.44 -23.02
C CYS A 77 -7.74 -6.46 -23.34
N LYS A 78 -6.83 -6.29 -22.39
CA LYS A 78 -5.59 -5.50 -22.49
C LYS A 78 -4.37 -6.37 -22.75
N GLY A 79 -4.50 -7.66 -22.49
CA GLY A 79 -3.44 -8.64 -22.65
C GLY A 79 -3.71 -9.86 -21.79
N TYR A 80 -2.74 -10.75 -21.72
CA TYR A 80 -2.88 -11.99 -20.98
C TYR A 80 -1.56 -12.49 -20.41
N SER A 81 -1.65 -13.37 -19.42
CA SER A 81 -0.53 -14.22 -18.99
C SER A 81 -0.85 -15.67 -19.27
N TYR A 82 0.14 -16.40 -19.76
CA TYR A 82 0.00 -17.82 -20.07
C TYR A 82 1.10 -18.63 -19.41
N CYS A 83 0.72 -19.74 -18.76
CA CYS A 83 1.66 -20.73 -18.24
C CYS A 83 1.39 -22.10 -18.89
N SER A 84 2.32 -22.53 -19.76
CA SER A 84 2.21 -23.82 -20.46
C SER A 84 2.37 -25.05 -19.54
N GLY A 85 3.08 -24.91 -18.43
CA GLY A 85 3.36 -25.99 -17.48
C GLY A 85 2.45 -26.04 -16.25
N CYS A 86 1.71 -24.96 -15.97
CA CYS A 86 0.85 -24.82 -14.80
C CYS A 86 -0.58 -25.24 -15.15
N ASN A 87 -1.24 -25.99 -14.26
CA ASN A 87 -2.68 -26.28 -14.35
C ASN A 87 -3.16 -26.71 -15.76
N GLN A 88 -2.33 -27.50 -16.46
CA GLN A 88 -2.58 -27.98 -17.83
C GLN A 88 -2.74 -26.87 -18.89
N GLY A 89 -2.14 -25.70 -18.66
CA GLY A 89 -2.29 -24.51 -19.51
C GLY A 89 -3.18 -23.47 -18.84
N GLU A 90 -2.63 -22.70 -17.91
CA GLU A 90 -3.35 -21.61 -17.24
C GLU A 90 -3.29 -20.34 -18.09
N CYS A 91 -4.46 -19.78 -18.35
CA CYS A 91 -4.68 -18.55 -19.10
C CYS A 91 -5.29 -17.51 -18.17
N LEU A 92 -4.64 -16.35 -18.04
CA LEU A 92 -5.11 -15.20 -17.27
C LEU A 92 -5.36 -14.05 -18.25
N LEU A 93 -6.60 -13.62 -18.44
CA LEU A 93 -6.94 -12.47 -19.26
C LEU A 93 -7.09 -11.23 -18.38
N PHE A 94 -6.54 -10.10 -18.81
CA PHE A 94 -6.55 -8.86 -18.05
C PHE A 94 -7.30 -7.76 -18.77
N GLY A 95 -8.06 -6.98 -18.01
CA GLY A 95 -8.89 -5.92 -18.57
C GLY A 95 -10.03 -5.48 -17.65
N PRO A 96 -10.54 -4.25 -17.83
CA PRO A 96 -11.77 -3.82 -17.16
C PRO A 96 -12.92 -4.77 -17.48
N GLY A 97 -13.77 -5.06 -16.49
CA GLY A 97 -15.02 -5.82 -16.65
C GLY A 97 -14.87 -7.33 -16.94
N LEU A 98 -13.65 -7.86 -17.09
CA LEU A 98 -13.45 -9.28 -17.37
C LEU A 98 -13.81 -10.20 -16.19
N ASP A 99 -13.68 -9.69 -14.97
CA ASP A 99 -13.98 -10.41 -13.72
C ASP A 99 -15.48 -10.54 -13.45
N GLY A 100 -16.31 -9.79 -14.19
CA GLY A 100 -17.75 -9.75 -14.03
C GLY A 100 -18.34 -8.35 -14.15
N THR A 101 -19.60 -8.24 -13.74
CA THR A 101 -20.36 -6.97 -13.77
C THR A 101 -21.23 -6.83 -12.53
N CYS A 102 -21.45 -5.58 -12.11
CA CYS A 102 -22.38 -5.26 -11.03
C CYS A 102 -23.75 -4.88 -11.62
N THR A 103 -24.85 -5.23 -10.93
CA THR A 103 -26.19 -4.74 -11.29
C THR A 103 -26.32 -3.22 -11.18
N ASP A 104 -25.46 -2.58 -10.38
CA ASP A 104 -25.33 -1.13 -10.32
C ASP A 104 -24.13 -0.68 -11.18
N PRO A 105 -24.34 0.10 -12.25
CA PRO A 105 -23.29 0.47 -13.18
C PRO A 105 -22.27 1.48 -12.61
N SER A 106 -22.50 2.02 -11.40
CA SER A 106 -21.52 2.88 -10.73
C SER A 106 -20.35 2.10 -10.10
N ALA A 107 -20.47 0.79 -9.93
CA ALA A 107 -19.40 -0.07 -9.43
C ALA A 107 -18.75 -0.85 -10.59
N ASP A 108 -17.43 -0.73 -10.70
CA ASP A 108 -16.63 -1.28 -11.81
C ASP A 108 -15.77 -2.49 -11.42
N ASN A 109 -15.88 -2.94 -10.17
CA ASN A 109 -15.22 -4.11 -9.63
C ASN A 109 -16.06 -4.72 -8.50
N LYS A 110 -15.79 -5.97 -8.14
CA LYS A 110 -16.56 -6.71 -7.13
C LYS A 110 -16.56 -6.03 -5.77
N MET A 111 -15.40 -5.54 -5.32
CA MET A 111 -15.27 -4.87 -4.02
C MET A 111 -16.14 -3.61 -3.96
N ALA A 112 -16.14 -2.80 -5.01
CA ALA A 112 -17.01 -1.63 -5.12
C ALA A 112 -18.49 -2.02 -5.11
N CYS A 113 -18.86 -3.10 -5.82
CA CYS A 113 -20.24 -3.59 -5.89
C CYS A 113 -20.75 -4.08 -4.53
N ASP A 114 -19.96 -4.91 -3.84
CA ASP A 114 -20.28 -5.42 -2.50
C ASP A 114 -20.38 -4.29 -1.47
N ALA A 115 -19.60 -3.21 -1.66
CA ALA A 115 -19.56 -2.04 -0.79
C ALA A 115 -20.70 -1.04 -1.04
N LEU A 116 -21.60 -1.27 -2.01
CA LEU A 116 -22.71 -0.35 -2.26
C LEU A 116 -23.76 -0.40 -1.14
N GLY A 117 -24.09 0.77 -0.61
CA GLY A 117 -25.08 0.94 0.43
C GLY A 117 -25.14 2.36 0.93
N SER A 118 -25.84 2.54 2.05
CA SER A 118 -26.00 3.84 2.70
C SER A 118 -25.96 3.67 4.21
N CYS A 119 -25.41 4.67 4.89
CA CYS A 119 -25.44 4.76 6.34
C CYS A 119 -26.61 5.64 6.80
N ASP A 120 -27.27 5.27 7.89
CA ASP A 120 -28.31 6.09 8.52
C ASP A 120 -27.74 7.39 9.13
N ALA A 121 -26.53 7.33 9.68
CA ALA A 121 -25.79 8.48 10.19
C ALA A 121 -24.27 8.20 10.25
N PRO A 122 -23.43 9.01 9.58
CA PRO A 122 -23.78 10.13 8.71
C PRO A 122 -24.27 9.67 7.33
N THR A 123 -25.32 10.31 6.80
CA THR A 123 -25.94 9.94 5.51
C THR A 123 -25.07 10.22 4.28
N THR A 124 -23.91 10.84 4.46
CA THR A 124 -22.95 11.15 3.39
C THR A 124 -21.91 10.05 3.20
N VAL A 125 -21.85 9.06 4.10
CA VAL A 125 -20.90 7.96 4.03
C VAL A 125 -21.37 6.90 3.03
N THR A 126 -20.43 6.49 2.17
CA THR A 126 -20.63 5.48 1.12
C THR A 126 -19.83 4.20 1.36
N LYS A 127 -19.20 4.04 2.53
CA LYS A 127 -18.48 2.83 2.93
C LYS A 127 -18.97 2.33 4.27
N GLU A 128 -19.17 1.02 4.39
CA GLU A 128 -19.65 0.41 5.64
C GLU A 128 -18.70 0.66 6.83
N ALA A 129 -17.38 0.62 6.61
CA ALA A 129 -16.38 0.85 7.64
C ALA A 129 -16.46 2.27 8.25
N GLU A 130 -16.97 3.24 7.49
CA GLU A 130 -17.13 4.62 7.92
C GLU A 130 -18.53 4.89 8.51
N CYS A 131 -19.39 3.86 8.59
CA CYS A 131 -20.78 4.01 9.03
C CYS A 131 -20.87 4.08 10.56
N GLY A 132 -20.69 5.29 11.07
CA GLY A 132 -20.80 5.62 12.48
C GLY A 132 -20.13 6.96 12.78
N VAL A 133 -20.00 7.29 14.06
CA VAL A 133 -19.32 8.51 14.51
C VAL A 133 -18.42 8.22 15.71
N CYS A 134 -17.24 8.84 15.72
CA CYS A 134 -16.37 8.80 16.89
C CYS A 134 -16.75 9.90 17.89
N ALA A 135 -17.26 9.51 19.06
CA ALA A 135 -17.78 10.44 20.05
C ALA A 135 -16.72 11.46 20.49
N GLY A 136 -17.00 12.75 20.24
CA GLY A 136 -16.11 13.87 20.61
C GLY A 136 -14.82 13.98 19.81
N LYS A 137 -14.61 13.14 18.77
CA LYS A 137 -13.36 13.10 17.99
C LYS A 137 -13.64 12.95 16.48
N PRO A 138 -14.18 14.00 15.83
CA PRO A 138 -14.67 13.93 14.44
C PRO A 138 -13.58 13.66 13.39
N SER A 139 -12.29 13.73 13.76
CA SER A 139 -11.17 13.40 12.89
C SER A 139 -11.08 11.91 12.56
N ALA A 140 -11.60 11.02 13.43
CA ALA A 140 -11.64 9.59 13.19
C ALA A 140 -12.92 9.20 12.45
N LEU A 141 -12.76 8.76 11.20
CA LEU A 141 -13.87 8.39 10.31
C LEU A 141 -14.16 6.89 10.28
N GLU A 142 -13.40 6.08 11.02
CA GLU A 142 -13.53 4.61 11.08
C GLU A 142 -13.35 4.14 12.53
N ASP A 143 -13.85 2.95 12.86
CA ASP A 143 -13.84 2.40 14.21
C ASP A 143 -12.41 2.23 14.78
N THR A 144 -11.50 1.63 14.01
CA THR A 144 -10.10 1.42 14.40
C THR A 144 -9.35 2.74 14.60
N ALA A 145 -9.65 3.76 13.78
CA ALA A 145 -9.10 5.10 13.92
C ALA A 145 -9.66 5.81 15.16
N CYS A 146 -10.91 5.52 15.54
CA CYS A 146 -11.52 6.06 16.75
C CYS A 146 -10.90 5.43 18.01
N GLU A 147 -10.72 4.12 18.00
CA GLU A 147 -10.06 3.37 19.07
C GLU A 147 -8.60 3.80 19.26
N SER A 148 -7.86 4.06 18.17
CA SER A 148 -6.46 4.45 18.26
C SER A 148 -6.27 5.80 18.97
N ILE A 149 -7.21 6.72 18.85
CA ILE A 149 -7.21 7.97 19.62
C ILE A 149 -7.95 7.84 20.95
N GLY A 150 -8.35 6.64 21.37
CA GLY A 150 -9.06 6.40 22.63
C GLY A 150 -10.48 6.99 22.68
N GLY A 151 -11.11 7.17 21.52
CA GLY A 151 -12.52 7.50 21.40
C GLY A 151 -13.43 6.28 21.54
N ALA A 152 -14.74 6.52 21.50
CA ALA A 152 -15.76 5.47 21.44
C ALA A 152 -16.51 5.58 20.12
N TRP A 153 -16.56 4.48 19.36
CA TRP A 153 -17.26 4.42 18.08
C TRP A 153 -18.75 4.14 18.30
N GLU A 154 -19.59 5.07 17.87
CA GLU A 154 -21.03 4.89 17.80
C GLU A 154 -21.38 4.36 16.41
N LYS A 155 -21.53 3.05 16.30
CA LYS A 155 -21.82 2.37 15.04
C LYS A 155 -23.18 2.81 14.47
N GLY A 156 -23.18 3.23 13.21
CA GLY A 156 -24.39 3.47 12.42
C GLY A 156 -25.00 2.19 11.85
N THR A 157 -26.20 2.30 11.30
CA THR A 157 -26.87 1.23 10.57
C THR A 157 -26.53 1.32 9.10
N TRP A 158 -25.73 0.37 8.62
CA TRP A 158 -25.47 0.20 7.19
C TRP A 158 -26.62 -0.54 6.51
N THR A 159 -27.18 0.05 5.45
CA THR A 159 -28.17 -0.59 4.58
C THR A 159 -27.54 -0.86 3.22
N ASN A 160 -27.29 -2.13 2.91
CA ASN A 160 -26.75 -2.54 1.62
C ASN A 160 -27.74 -2.17 0.49
N ALA A 161 -27.22 -1.72 -0.66
CA ALA A 161 -28.03 -1.30 -1.80
C ALA A 161 -28.72 -2.48 -2.53
N GLY A 162 -28.36 -3.73 -2.19
CA GLY A 162 -28.86 -4.94 -2.83
C GLY A 162 -28.24 -5.17 -4.21
N ALA A 163 -27.12 -4.51 -4.52
CA ALA A 163 -26.39 -4.72 -5.76
C ALA A 163 -25.79 -6.14 -5.78
N VAL A 164 -25.79 -6.76 -6.96
CA VAL A 164 -25.32 -8.15 -7.15
C VAL A 164 -24.20 -8.16 -8.17
N TRP A 165 -23.09 -8.81 -7.79
CA TRP A 165 -22.00 -9.10 -8.71
C TRP A 165 -22.28 -10.39 -9.48
N SER A 166 -22.31 -10.28 -10.81
CA SER A 166 -22.30 -11.43 -11.73
C SER A 166 -20.85 -11.67 -12.11
N GLY A 167 -20.27 -12.80 -11.69
CA GLY A 167 -18.87 -13.13 -12.00
C GLY A 167 -18.62 -13.32 -13.50
N ALA A 168 -17.35 -13.56 -13.85
CA ALA A 168 -16.92 -13.84 -15.22
C ALA A 168 -17.74 -14.94 -15.91
N GLU A 169 -17.78 -14.88 -17.24
CA GLU A 169 -18.45 -15.89 -18.05
C GLU A 169 -17.77 -17.26 -17.95
N THR A 170 -18.56 -18.33 -18.00
CA THR A 170 -18.01 -19.70 -18.09
C THR A 170 -17.28 -19.89 -19.43
N PRO A 171 -16.07 -20.52 -19.44
CA PRO A 171 -15.43 -21.30 -18.38
C PRO A 171 -14.50 -20.50 -17.45
N PHE A 172 -14.42 -19.19 -17.60
CA PHE A 172 -13.54 -18.36 -16.80
C PHE A 172 -14.04 -18.19 -15.36
N SER A 173 -13.09 -17.98 -14.45
CA SER A 173 -13.32 -17.52 -13.08
C SER A 173 -12.81 -16.10 -12.95
N GLY A 174 -13.65 -15.18 -12.47
CA GLY A 174 -13.25 -13.78 -12.31
C GLY A 174 -12.24 -13.58 -11.18
N ASP A 175 -11.25 -12.71 -11.41
CA ASP A 175 -10.27 -12.24 -10.42
C ASP A 175 -10.31 -10.71 -10.38
N SER A 176 -11.11 -10.19 -9.43
CA SER A 176 -11.46 -8.77 -9.36
C SER A 176 -10.37 -7.94 -8.70
N HIS A 177 -9.85 -6.94 -9.41
CA HIS A 177 -8.86 -5.99 -8.87
C HIS A 177 -9.10 -4.57 -9.37
N PRO A 178 -8.62 -3.53 -8.65
CA PRO A 178 -8.84 -2.14 -9.08
C PRO A 178 -8.07 -1.74 -10.34
N SER A 179 -6.89 -2.32 -10.57
CA SER A 179 -6.03 -1.98 -11.71
C SER A 179 -6.57 -2.55 -13.01
N LYS A 180 -6.48 -1.78 -14.09
CA LYS A 180 -7.06 -2.13 -15.40
C LYS A 180 -6.05 -2.18 -16.54
N PHE A 181 -4.79 -1.87 -16.24
CA PHE A 181 -3.70 -1.70 -17.22
C PHE A 181 -2.56 -2.64 -16.88
N ILE A 182 -1.88 -3.13 -17.90
CA ILE A 182 -0.61 -3.86 -17.77
C ILE A 182 0.51 -2.82 -17.79
N ALA A 183 1.41 -2.89 -16.81
CA ALA A 183 2.54 -1.96 -16.70
C ALA A 183 3.86 -2.65 -16.38
N ALA A 184 3.81 -3.88 -15.89
CA ALA A 184 4.99 -4.63 -15.48
C ALA A 184 4.75 -6.13 -15.54
N THR A 185 5.79 -6.91 -15.24
CA THR A 185 5.70 -8.34 -14.95
C THR A 185 6.25 -8.62 -13.55
N SER A 186 6.03 -9.83 -13.06
CA SER A 186 6.65 -10.30 -11.82
C SER A 186 7.27 -11.70 -12.01
N ASP A 187 8.55 -11.71 -12.35
CA ASP A 187 9.39 -12.92 -12.38
C ASP A 187 9.55 -13.55 -10.99
N GLU A 188 9.54 -12.72 -9.93
CA GLU A 188 9.71 -13.16 -8.53
C GLU A 188 8.57 -14.06 -8.05
N LEU A 189 7.36 -13.85 -8.57
CA LEU A 189 6.17 -14.56 -8.10
C LEU A 189 5.90 -15.83 -8.89
N ASN A 190 6.19 -15.85 -10.20
CA ASN A 190 6.04 -17.06 -11.00
C ASN A 190 6.76 -16.98 -12.36
N SER A 191 7.99 -17.46 -12.43
CA SER A 191 8.79 -17.45 -13.67
C SER A 191 8.23 -18.33 -14.80
N ASP A 192 7.27 -19.21 -14.52
CA ASP A 192 6.71 -20.14 -15.52
C ASP A 192 5.66 -19.48 -16.42
N TYR A 193 5.26 -18.25 -16.11
CA TYR A 193 4.36 -17.44 -16.91
C TYR A 193 5.09 -16.58 -17.93
N SER A 194 4.39 -16.27 -19.02
CA SER A 194 4.77 -15.21 -19.96
C SER A 194 3.65 -14.17 -20.02
N CYS A 195 4.00 -12.90 -19.92
CA CYS A 195 3.06 -11.77 -19.98
C CYS A 195 3.06 -11.13 -21.36
N TYR A 196 1.88 -11.01 -21.94
CA TYR A 196 1.63 -10.43 -23.25
C TYR A 196 0.71 -9.23 -23.10
N ASP A 197 1.13 -8.10 -23.65
CA ASP A 197 0.41 -6.83 -23.61
C ASP A 197 0.02 -6.41 -25.02
N ILE A 198 -1.21 -5.93 -25.21
CA ILE A 198 -1.70 -5.42 -26.49
C ILE A 198 -1.23 -3.98 -26.71
N ILE A 199 -1.18 -3.16 -25.65
CA ILE A 199 -0.86 -1.73 -25.74
C ILE A 199 0.16 -1.38 -24.65
N VAL A 200 1.44 -1.51 -25.02
CA VAL A 200 2.58 -1.39 -24.09
C VAL A 200 2.78 -0.01 -23.45
N ASP A 201 2.06 1.02 -23.89
CA ASP A 201 2.20 2.40 -23.43
C ASP A 201 0.94 2.98 -22.78
N ASP A 202 -0.15 2.20 -22.63
CA ASP A 202 -1.39 2.70 -22.05
C ASP A 202 -1.34 2.94 -20.53
N HIS A 203 -0.27 2.47 -19.89
CA HIS A 203 0.08 2.77 -18.51
C HIS A 203 0.98 4.00 -18.35
N LEU A 204 1.46 4.61 -19.44
CA LEU A 204 2.28 5.82 -19.40
C LEU A 204 1.40 7.07 -19.30
N ALA A 205 2.01 8.19 -18.88
CA ALA A 205 1.37 9.50 -19.00
C ALA A 205 1.19 9.85 -20.47
N GLN A 206 0.11 10.57 -20.78
CA GLN A 206 -0.29 10.91 -22.14
C GLN A 206 -0.46 12.42 -22.27
N CYS A 207 -0.16 12.96 -23.45
CA CYS A 207 -0.44 14.35 -23.79
C CYS A 207 -1.20 14.36 -25.13
N THR A 208 -2.45 14.81 -25.09
CA THR A 208 -3.39 14.67 -26.22
C THR A 208 -3.93 16.01 -26.67
N GLY A 209 -4.31 16.14 -27.93
CA GLY A 209 -4.93 17.35 -28.46
C GLY A 209 -5.13 17.27 -29.97
N ASP A 210 -5.73 18.30 -30.55
CA ASP A 210 -6.03 18.34 -31.99
C ASP A 210 -4.77 18.48 -32.86
N ALA A 211 -3.67 18.97 -32.27
CA ALA A 211 -2.37 19.08 -32.93
C ALA A 211 -1.56 17.79 -32.76
N VAL A 212 -0.96 17.32 -33.87
CA VAL A 212 -0.05 16.15 -33.89
C VAL A 212 1.14 16.32 -32.93
N GLU A 213 1.52 17.58 -32.69
CA GLU A 213 2.61 17.98 -31.81
C GLU A 213 2.36 17.59 -30.34
N CYS A 214 1.10 17.42 -29.92
CA CYS A 214 0.76 17.06 -28.55
C CYS A 214 1.33 15.71 -28.11
N ALA A 215 1.16 14.68 -28.95
CA ALA A 215 1.73 13.36 -28.66
C ALA A 215 3.22 13.32 -29.03
N THR A 216 3.59 13.82 -30.23
CA THR A 216 4.98 13.63 -30.73
C THR A 216 6.04 14.33 -29.89
N ALA A 217 5.78 15.54 -29.38
CA ALA A 217 6.74 16.23 -28.53
C ALA A 217 6.84 15.59 -27.15
N PHE A 218 5.74 15.05 -26.65
CA PHE A 218 5.67 14.40 -25.34
C PHE A 218 6.24 12.98 -25.35
N ASP A 219 6.04 12.23 -26.44
CA ASP A 219 6.61 10.89 -26.61
C ASP A 219 8.11 10.91 -26.90
N ALA A 220 8.68 12.07 -27.24
CA ALA A 220 10.12 12.24 -27.42
C ALA A 220 10.90 12.13 -26.10
N PHE A 221 10.24 12.19 -24.95
CA PHE A 221 10.86 11.89 -23.65
C PHE A 221 11.08 10.38 -23.52
N GLU A 222 12.37 9.98 -23.54
CA GLU A 222 12.80 8.59 -23.32
C GLU A 222 12.52 8.14 -21.88
N ASP A 223 12.74 9.03 -20.91
CA ASP A 223 12.54 8.75 -19.50
C ASP A 223 11.12 9.11 -19.06
N GLU A 224 10.45 8.17 -18.39
CA GLU A 224 9.08 8.37 -17.88
C GLU A 224 8.99 9.53 -16.87
N VAL A 225 10.08 9.82 -16.15
CA VAL A 225 10.12 10.92 -15.16
C VAL A 225 10.00 12.29 -15.82
N ASP A 226 10.28 12.40 -17.12
CA ASP A 226 10.16 13.64 -17.88
C ASP A 226 8.77 13.80 -18.52
N ARG A 227 7.90 12.78 -18.45
CA ARG A 227 6.51 12.82 -18.94
C ARG A 227 5.57 13.45 -17.91
N ILE A 228 5.83 14.70 -17.56
CA ILE A 228 5.09 15.51 -16.57
C ILE A 228 4.21 16.58 -17.24
N ASP A 229 3.25 17.13 -16.50
CA ASP A 229 2.28 18.13 -17.00
C ASP A 229 3.00 19.35 -17.60
N GLU A 230 4.06 19.82 -16.95
CA GLU A 230 4.86 20.97 -17.37
C GLU A 230 5.51 20.79 -18.75
N ASN A 231 5.70 19.55 -19.17
CA ASN A 231 6.31 19.19 -20.45
C ASN A 231 5.27 18.86 -21.54
N CYS A 232 3.97 18.87 -21.22
CA CYS A 232 2.91 18.75 -22.21
C CYS A 232 2.72 20.09 -22.94
N PRO A 233 2.80 20.14 -24.29
CA PRO A 233 2.78 21.41 -25.01
C PRO A 233 1.53 22.26 -24.78
N GLU A 234 1.66 23.59 -24.91
CA GLU A 234 0.55 24.51 -24.78
C GLU A 234 -0.57 24.19 -25.78
N GLY A 235 -1.81 24.10 -25.29
CA GLY A 235 -2.97 23.71 -26.10
C GLY A 235 -3.25 22.20 -26.13
N CYS A 236 -2.40 21.40 -25.49
CA CYS A 236 -2.62 19.98 -25.28
C CYS A 236 -3.19 19.71 -23.87
N THR A 237 -3.76 18.52 -23.69
CA THR A 237 -4.33 18.04 -22.44
C THR A 237 -3.46 16.91 -21.90
N TYR A 238 -2.85 17.15 -20.75
CA TYR A 238 -2.12 16.15 -20.00
C TYR A 238 -3.08 15.18 -19.30
N ALA A 239 -2.78 13.89 -19.42
CA ALA A 239 -3.36 12.83 -18.61
C ALA A 239 -2.24 12.12 -17.86
N ALA A 240 -2.27 12.20 -16.53
CA ALA A 240 -1.30 11.53 -15.68
C ALA A 240 -1.37 10.02 -15.87
N LYS A 241 -0.22 9.35 -15.73
CA LYS A 241 -0.16 7.89 -15.75
C LYS A 241 -1.10 7.25 -14.72
N PRO A 242 -1.76 6.12 -15.03
CA PRO A 242 -2.52 5.36 -14.05
C PRO A 242 -1.66 4.99 -12.83
N ARG A 243 -2.27 5.02 -11.64
CA ARG A 243 -1.61 4.61 -10.39
C ARG A 243 -2.24 3.31 -9.93
N GLY A 244 -1.40 2.39 -9.46
CA GLY A 244 -1.88 1.19 -8.79
C GLY A 244 -2.67 1.53 -7.52
N PRO A 245 -3.45 0.58 -6.98
CA PRO A 245 -4.12 0.73 -5.71
C PRO A 245 -3.08 1.10 -4.66
N ARG A 246 -3.36 2.18 -3.92
CA ARG A 246 -2.59 2.46 -2.71
C ARG A 246 -2.95 1.38 -1.71
N ASN A 247 -1.94 0.79 -1.08
CA ASN A 247 -2.18 -0.04 0.08
C ASN A 247 -3.06 0.76 1.05
N PRO A 248 -4.15 0.16 1.55
CA PRO A 248 -4.98 0.84 2.54
C PRO A 248 -4.06 1.22 3.71
N PRO A 249 -4.12 2.47 4.18
CA PRO A 249 -3.35 2.88 5.35
C PRO A 249 -3.67 1.93 6.51
N VAL A 250 -2.66 1.42 7.19
CA VAL A 250 -2.87 0.63 8.41
C VAL A 250 -3.14 1.60 9.54
N ALA A 251 -4.17 1.32 10.35
CA ALA A 251 -4.45 2.13 11.53
C ALA A 251 -3.22 2.24 12.44
N HIS A 252 -2.93 3.45 12.87
CA HIS A 252 -1.84 3.71 13.80
C HIS A 252 -2.07 3.01 15.15
N ALA A 253 -1.00 2.62 15.84
CA ALA A 253 -1.08 2.14 17.22
C ALA A 253 -1.75 3.17 18.14
N PRO A 254 -2.38 2.77 19.27
CA PRO A 254 -3.05 3.72 20.14
C PRO A 254 -2.15 4.86 20.64
N ASP A 255 -2.75 6.04 20.80
CA ASP A 255 -2.14 7.20 21.45
C ASP A 255 -1.64 6.84 22.86
N ILE A 256 -0.38 7.16 23.12
CA ILE A 256 0.28 6.90 24.42
C ILE A 256 -0.12 7.90 25.51
N LYS A 257 -0.84 8.98 25.18
CA LYS A 257 -1.42 9.96 26.12
C LYS A 257 -0.39 10.59 27.05
N LEU A 258 0.61 11.25 26.45
CA LEU A 258 1.67 11.91 27.21
C LEU A 258 1.12 13.03 28.10
N PRO A 259 1.56 13.15 29.37
CA PRO A 259 1.13 14.23 30.25
C PRO A 259 1.45 15.62 29.68
N GLY A 260 0.46 16.51 29.71
CA GLY A 260 0.60 17.89 29.24
C GLY A 260 0.39 18.10 27.74
N TRP A 261 0.18 17.03 26.98
CA TRP A 261 -0.20 17.09 25.57
C TRP A 261 -1.72 17.04 25.42
N ASP A 262 -2.21 17.64 24.33
CA ASP A 262 -3.61 17.51 23.97
C ASP A 262 -3.91 16.07 23.52
N PRO A 263 -5.16 15.59 23.67
CA PRO A 263 -5.56 14.29 23.14
C PRO A 263 -5.26 14.20 21.63
N ALA A 264 -4.68 13.08 21.20
CA ALA A 264 -4.41 12.86 19.78
C ALA A 264 -5.69 12.94 18.93
N GLN A 265 -5.51 13.47 17.72
CA GLN A 265 -6.47 13.44 16.62
C GLN A 265 -6.01 12.42 15.57
N SER A 266 -6.95 11.78 14.88
CA SER A 266 -6.63 10.83 13.81
C SER A 266 -6.37 11.59 12.51
N GLY A 267 -5.27 11.29 11.82
CA GLY A 267 -4.89 11.99 10.60
C GLY A 267 -3.56 12.71 10.70
N ALA A 268 -3.10 13.21 9.55
CA ALA A 268 -1.90 14.02 9.48
C ALA A 268 -2.22 15.47 9.88
N CYS A 269 -1.36 16.11 10.68
CA CYS A 269 -1.56 17.49 11.12
C CYS A 269 -1.58 18.48 9.95
N ARG A 270 -2.49 19.45 10.00
CA ARG A 270 -2.69 20.46 8.95
C ARG A 270 -3.00 21.83 9.54
N GLY A 271 -2.65 22.87 8.78
CA GLY A 271 -2.94 24.28 9.01
C GLY A 271 -4.04 24.80 8.08
N GLY A 272 -4.34 26.08 8.18
CA GLY A 272 -5.38 26.74 7.39
C GLY A 272 -6.82 26.46 7.84
N ALA A 273 -7.77 27.21 7.28
CA ALA A 273 -9.19 27.12 7.65
C ALA A 273 -9.89 25.86 7.13
N ASP A 274 -9.33 25.21 6.11
CA ASP A 274 -9.87 24.01 5.45
C ASP A 274 -9.02 22.76 5.68
N PHE A 275 -8.00 22.85 6.54
CA PHE A 275 -7.05 21.78 6.85
C PHE A 275 -6.29 21.25 5.60
N SER A 276 -6.18 22.06 4.54
CA SER A 276 -5.42 21.70 3.35
C SER A 276 -3.93 22.05 3.46
N GLY A 277 -3.62 23.09 4.25
CA GLY A 277 -2.27 23.61 4.42
C GLY A 277 -1.37 22.63 5.16
N LYS A 278 -0.19 22.36 4.60
CA LYS A 278 0.86 21.65 5.34
C LYS A 278 1.50 22.61 6.34
N VAL A 279 1.74 22.14 7.55
CA VAL A 279 2.38 22.94 8.60
C VAL A 279 3.89 22.81 8.46
N ASN A 280 4.59 23.92 8.65
CA ASN A 280 6.04 24.00 8.64
C ASN A 280 6.66 23.03 9.66
N GLY A 281 7.76 22.39 9.30
CA GLY A 281 8.41 21.48 10.22
C GLY A 281 9.55 20.67 9.63
N LYS A 282 9.75 19.50 10.25
CA LYS A 282 10.75 18.52 9.86
C LYS A 282 10.23 17.10 10.01
N TYR A 283 10.73 16.17 9.21
CA TYR A 283 10.35 14.78 9.33
C TYR A 283 11.54 13.82 9.26
N SER A 284 11.34 12.63 9.81
CA SER A 284 12.29 11.53 9.75
C SER A 284 11.58 10.18 9.80
N ASN A 285 12.18 9.20 9.15
CA ASN A 285 11.87 7.76 9.25
C ASN A 285 13.09 6.95 9.73
N THR A 286 14.14 7.60 10.22
CA THR A 286 15.41 6.94 10.56
C THR A 286 16.11 7.52 11.78
N ALA A 287 15.60 8.60 12.38
CA ALA A 287 16.23 9.24 13.54
C ALA A 287 15.95 8.53 14.88
N GLY A 288 15.19 7.42 14.88
CA GLY A 288 14.91 6.62 16.08
C GLY A 288 16.09 5.74 16.47
N ALA A 289 16.16 5.34 17.74
CA ALA A 289 17.24 4.49 18.23
C ALA A 289 17.30 3.11 17.54
N GLU A 290 16.14 2.61 17.10
CA GLU A 290 15.97 1.35 16.35
C GLU A 290 15.36 1.59 14.96
N GLU A 291 15.82 2.64 14.25
CA GLU A 291 15.32 3.13 12.95
C GLU A 291 14.13 4.11 13.06
N ASN A 292 12.89 3.61 12.99
CA ASN A 292 11.70 4.46 13.05
C ASN A 292 11.54 5.02 14.47
N LEU A 293 11.20 6.30 14.60
CA LEU A 293 10.92 6.89 15.90
C LEU A 293 9.62 6.31 16.46
N THR A 294 9.59 6.06 17.76
CA THR A 294 8.38 5.81 18.53
C THR A 294 7.59 7.11 18.78
N GLN A 295 6.34 6.99 19.23
CA GLN A 295 5.52 8.17 19.62
C GLN A 295 6.21 9.01 20.70
N LEU A 296 6.89 8.34 21.65
CA LEU A 296 7.62 9.01 22.71
C LEU A 296 8.84 9.77 22.16
N GLU A 297 9.68 9.12 21.35
CA GLU A 297 10.84 9.77 20.72
C GLU A 297 10.41 10.95 19.82
N CYS A 298 9.28 10.82 19.13
CA CYS A 298 8.75 11.90 18.30
C CYS A 298 8.28 13.10 19.13
N ALA A 299 7.63 12.85 20.26
CA ALA A 299 7.25 13.90 21.20
C ALA A 299 8.49 14.55 21.85
N GLU A 300 9.51 13.78 22.20
CA GLU A 300 10.78 14.28 22.73
C GLU A 300 11.51 15.16 21.69
N ALA A 301 11.52 14.75 20.41
CA ALA A 301 12.06 15.55 19.33
C ALA A 301 11.32 16.89 19.17
N CYS A 302 10.01 16.92 19.40
CA CYS A 302 9.24 18.16 19.43
C CYS A 302 9.58 19.02 20.66
N VAL A 303 9.71 18.44 21.86
CA VAL A 303 10.08 19.21 23.07
C VAL A 303 11.48 19.80 22.97
N ALA A 304 12.38 19.18 22.20
CA ALA A 304 13.72 19.71 21.93
C ALA A 304 13.70 20.98 21.06
N GLU A 305 12.61 21.23 20.33
CA GLU A 305 12.43 22.40 19.47
C GLU A 305 11.65 23.50 20.20
N GLU A 306 12.28 24.66 20.42
CA GLU A 306 11.68 25.76 21.20
C GLU A 306 10.36 26.27 20.60
N THR A 307 10.20 26.18 19.29
CA THR A 307 9.02 26.65 18.56
C THR A 307 8.01 25.55 18.26
N CYS A 308 8.18 24.35 18.81
CA CYS A 308 7.28 23.25 18.48
C CYS A 308 5.84 23.52 18.92
N VAL A 309 4.89 23.21 18.02
CA VAL A 309 3.44 23.34 18.24
C VAL A 309 2.73 21.98 18.25
N GLY A 310 3.42 20.92 17.85
CA GLY A 310 2.90 19.55 17.81
C GLY A 310 3.75 18.61 16.98
N TYR A 311 3.36 17.34 16.98
CA TYR A 311 3.95 16.32 16.12
C TYR A 311 2.88 15.48 15.42
N ALA A 312 3.25 14.88 14.29
CA ALA A 312 2.52 13.77 13.71
C ALA A 312 3.38 12.52 13.75
N HIS A 313 2.75 11.39 14.03
CA HIS A 313 3.44 10.11 14.12
C HIS A 313 2.67 9.04 13.36
N SER A 314 3.38 8.23 12.59
CA SER A 314 2.89 7.04 11.89
C SER A 314 3.75 5.83 12.22
N THR A 315 3.45 4.67 11.65
CA THR A 315 4.29 3.47 11.83
C THR A 315 5.71 3.60 11.28
N ALA A 316 5.96 4.57 10.41
CA ALA A 316 7.26 4.76 9.75
C ALA A 316 7.80 6.19 9.81
N TRP A 317 6.98 7.18 10.15
CA TRP A 317 7.36 8.59 10.06
C TRP A 317 7.02 9.33 11.34
N CYS A 318 7.98 10.12 11.82
CA CYS A 318 7.77 11.20 12.77
C CYS A 318 7.88 12.54 12.03
N VAL A 319 6.98 13.46 12.33
CA VAL A 319 7.00 14.84 11.85
C VAL A 319 6.86 15.77 13.04
N VAL A 320 7.78 16.72 13.19
CA VAL A 320 7.75 17.76 14.23
C VAL A 320 7.38 19.08 13.56
N TYR A 321 6.38 19.79 14.11
CA TYR A 321 5.83 21.01 13.51
C TYR A 321 6.12 22.24 14.34
N GLY A 322 6.44 23.35 13.68
CA GLY A 322 6.65 24.63 14.32
C GLY A 322 7.24 25.68 13.39
N PRO A 323 7.07 26.98 13.68
CA PRO A 323 7.70 28.05 12.93
C PRO A 323 9.24 27.90 12.94
N GLY A 324 9.86 27.94 11.76
CA GLY A 324 11.32 27.91 11.59
C GLY A 324 12.00 26.58 11.93
N ILE A 325 11.25 25.52 12.28
CA ILE A 325 11.82 24.19 12.54
C ILE A 325 12.47 23.58 11.30
N ASP A 326 12.05 23.98 10.11
CA ASP A 326 12.61 23.54 8.83
C ASP A 326 14.02 24.10 8.56
N GLU A 327 14.42 25.16 9.27
CA GLU A 327 15.68 25.88 9.09
C GLU A 327 16.87 25.12 9.72
N GLY A 328 18.03 25.15 9.07
CA GLY A 328 19.28 24.56 9.61
C GLY A 328 19.37 23.02 9.55
N ILE A 329 18.34 22.34 9.04
CA ILE A 329 18.29 20.89 8.94
C ILE A 329 19.20 20.34 7.84
N GLY A 330 19.94 19.27 8.16
CA GLY A 330 20.63 18.41 7.19
C GLY A 330 22.14 18.27 7.41
N THR A 331 22.82 19.29 7.97
CA THR A 331 24.28 19.22 8.19
C THR A 331 24.69 19.03 9.64
N GLU A 332 23.88 19.46 10.61
CA GLU A 332 24.24 19.44 12.04
C GLU A 332 23.77 18.15 12.75
N ASP A 333 22.68 17.54 12.27
CA ASP A 333 22.08 16.31 12.85
C ASP A 333 22.54 15.01 12.16
N GLY A 334 23.64 15.05 11.40
CA GLY A 334 24.11 13.90 10.63
C GLY A 334 23.19 13.47 9.47
N GLY A 335 22.24 14.33 9.05
CA GLY A 335 21.31 14.07 7.96
C GLY A 335 20.12 13.17 8.31
N LEU A 336 19.83 12.98 9.60
CA LEU A 336 18.72 12.13 10.07
C LEU A 336 17.34 12.76 9.88
N TRP A 337 17.27 14.08 9.77
CA TRP A 337 16.04 14.84 9.56
C TRP A 337 16.00 15.48 8.18
N THR A 338 14.80 15.59 7.62
CA THR A 338 14.54 16.30 6.37
C THR A 338 13.65 17.52 6.63
N SER A 339 14.04 18.65 6.05
CA SER A 339 13.30 19.92 6.09
C SER A 339 11.96 19.82 5.33
N ASP A 340 10.88 20.36 5.90
CA ASP A 340 9.53 20.43 5.29
C ASP A 340 8.99 21.86 5.40
N ASN A 341 9.53 22.74 4.56
CA ASN A 341 9.23 24.17 4.58
C ASN A 341 7.83 24.46 4.01
N HIS A 342 6.99 25.08 4.84
CA HIS A 342 5.62 25.49 4.48
C HIS A 342 5.20 26.81 5.15
N GLU A 343 4.23 27.51 4.57
CA GLU A 343 3.77 28.82 5.08
C GLU A 343 2.97 28.73 6.39
N GLU A 344 2.24 27.64 6.60
CA GLU A 344 1.42 27.46 7.81
C GLU A 344 2.31 27.17 9.02
N SER A 345 2.15 27.92 10.09
CA SER A 345 2.95 27.76 11.32
C SER A 345 2.17 27.20 12.51
N ALA A 346 0.87 26.91 12.32
CA ALA A 346 -0.01 26.39 13.35
C ALA A 346 -0.77 25.16 12.85
N ILE A 347 -0.93 24.19 13.75
CA ILE A 347 -1.84 23.06 13.54
C ILE A 347 -3.25 23.52 13.91
N THR A 348 -4.16 23.52 12.94
CA THR A 348 -5.57 23.92 13.12
C THR A 348 -6.52 22.75 12.97
N GLY A 349 -6.06 21.61 12.46
CA GLY A 349 -6.82 20.37 12.37
C GLY A 349 -6.01 19.24 11.73
N THR A 350 -6.73 18.26 11.19
CA THR A 350 -6.14 17.07 10.57
C THR A 350 -6.73 16.81 9.20
N LYS A 351 -5.89 16.34 8.26
CA LYS A 351 -6.36 15.64 7.06
C LYS A 351 -6.47 14.15 7.37
N VAL A 352 -7.63 13.57 7.07
CA VAL A 352 -7.96 12.16 7.29
C VAL A 352 -6.83 11.26 6.76
N ASN A 353 -6.24 10.50 7.67
CA ASN A 353 -5.25 9.48 7.37
C ASN A 353 -5.06 8.58 8.60
N ILE A 354 -5.67 7.39 8.60
CA ILE A 354 -5.69 6.52 9.78
C ILE A 354 -4.30 6.00 10.18
N ALA A 355 -3.30 6.09 9.30
CA ALA A 355 -1.92 5.73 9.59
C ALA A 355 -1.17 6.77 10.43
N TYR A 356 -1.74 7.97 10.62
CA TYR A 356 -1.14 9.04 11.41
C TYR A 356 -1.98 9.38 12.64
N LEU A 357 -1.29 9.69 13.71
CA LEU A 357 -1.78 10.48 14.82
C LEU A 357 -1.24 11.89 14.71
N CYS A 358 -2.07 12.88 14.98
CA CYS A 358 -1.68 14.27 15.15
C CYS A 358 -1.85 14.66 16.61
N VAL A 359 -0.81 15.17 17.23
CA VAL A 359 -0.80 15.56 18.65
C VAL A 359 -0.31 16.99 18.77
N THR A 360 -1.10 17.85 19.41
CA THR A 360 -0.76 19.25 19.68
C THR A 360 -0.31 19.42 21.13
N GLY A 361 0.52 20.45 21.36
CA GLY A 361 1.38 20.54 22.55
C GLY A 361 2.85 20.51 22.10
N PRO A 362 3.80 20.98 22.92
CA PRO A 362 4.04 20.45 24.26
C PRO A 362 3.44 21.33 25.36
N PRO A 363 3.39 20.86 26.63
CA PRO A 363 3.16 21.74 27.75
C PRO A 363 4.22 22.84 27.70
N GLN A 364 3.80 24.05 27.33
CA GLN A 364 4.66 25.22 27.34
C GLN A 364 5.12 25.39 28.79
N VAL A 365 6.36 24.98 29.09
CA VAL A 365 6.98 25.32 30.35
C VAL A 365 7.10 26.83 30.29
N THR A 366 6.14 27.55 30.87
CA THR A 366 6.34 28.95 31.16
C THR A 366 7.58 28.96 32.05
N VAL A 367 8.72 29.35 31.49
CA VAL A 367 9.92 29.66 32.26
C VAL A 367 9.53 30.89 33.07
N ALA A 368 8.88 30.64 34.20
CA ALA A 368 8.50 31.68 35.13
C ALA A 368 9.81 32.26 35.65
N ALA A 369 10.19 33.41 35.09
CA ALA A 369 11.07 34.44 35.63
C ALA A 369 11.94 33.95 36.80
N ALA A 370 12.97 33.17 36.50
CA ALA A 370 14.07 32.92 37.42
C ALA A 370 15.13 34.01 37.22
N ASP A 371 14.74 35.28 37.34
CA ASP A 371 15.65 36.41 37.43
C ASP A 371 15.03 37.53 38.29
N ASN A 372 15.75 37.89 39.36
CA ASN A 372 15.51 38.98 40.32
C ASN A 372 14.33 38.83 41.30
N GLU A 373 14.61 38.34 42.52
CA GLU A 373 14.89 39.14 43.74
C GLU A 373 15.65 38.20 44.71
N GLY A 374 16.80 38.51 45.29
CA GLY A 374 17.08 39.68 46.10
C GLY A 374 16.87 39.35 47.59
N GLY A 375 17.95 39.03 48.30
CA GLY A 375 18.00 39.27 49.75
C GLY A 375 17.83 38.06 50.66
N THR A 376 18.97 37.51 51.07
CA THR A 376 19.15 36.79 52.32
C THR A 376 18.61 37.62 53.50
N LYS A 377 17.60 37.12 54.20
CA LYS A 377 17.36 37.43 55.61
C LYS A 377 17.08 36.15 56.37
N VAL A 378 18.03 35.86 57.23
CA VAL A 378 18.00 34.88 58.30
C VAL A 378 17.25 35.54 59.44
N ASP A 379 16.11 34.98 59.84
CA ASP A 379 15.49 35.27 61.14
C ASP A 379 14.88 33.96 61.68
N ASP A 380 15.59 33.43 62.68
CA ASP A 380 15.15 32.69 63.87
C ASP A 380 13.77 32.01 63.89
N TYR A 381 13.80 30.69 64.05
CA TYR A 381 12.79 29.98 64.84
C TYR A 381 13.46 28.98 65.79
N GLU A 382 13.47 29.33 67.08
CA GLU A 382 13.86 28.50 68.22
C GLU A 382 12.71 27.54 68.62
N GLY A 383 13.11 26.33 69.07
CA GLY A 383 12.40 25.51 70.07
C GLY A 383 11.36 24.52 69.51
N GLY A 384 11.34 23.24 69.87
CA GLY A 384 12.07 22.44 70.86
C GLY A 384 11.94 20.95 70.48
N ASP A 385 12.93 20.11 70.81
CA ASP A 385 12.93 19.23 72.00
C ASP A 385 11.74 18.24 72.02
N GLU A 386 11.89 16.92 72.18
CA GLU A 386 12.99 16.14 72.74
C GLU A 386 12.70 14.64 72.48
N THR A 387 13.76 13.84 72.30
CA THR A 387 13.89 12.40 72.71
C THR A 387 13.04 11.32 72.00
N ASP A 388 13.50 10.09 71.77
CA ASP A 388 14.76 9.44 72.09
C ASP A 388 14.92 8.14 71.27
N SER A 389 16.20 7.81 71.03
CA SER A 389 16.79 6.47 71.06
C SER A 389 16.27 5.39 70.09
N ALA A 390 17.02 5.12 69.02
CA ALA A 390 18.10 4.12 68.96
C ALA A 390 17.57 2.72 68.60
N ASP A 391 18.05 2.13 67.51
CA ASP A 391 19.28 1.33 67.57
C ASP A 391 19.63 0.77 66.18
N GLU A 392 20.91 0.52 66.04
CA GLU A 392 21.74 0.24 64.89
C GLU A 392 21.41 -1.09 64.16
N ARG A 393 21.65 -1.12 62.84
CA ARG A 393 22.74 -1.90 62.21
C ARG A 393 22.53 -2.05 60.70
N LYS A 394 23.37 -1.37 59.94
CA LYS A 394 24.01 -1.95 58.74
C LYS A 394 25.08 -2.95 59.22
N PRO A 395 25.36 -4.00 58.46
CA PRO A 395 26.57 -3.92 57.66
C PRO A 395 26.43 -4.50 56.25
N ASP A 396 27.39 -4.06 55.44
CA ASP A 396 27.68 -4.44 54.06
C ASP A 396 27.84 -5.95 53.85
N SER A 397 27.59 -6.42 52.62
CA SER A 397 28.61 -7.15 51.83
C SER A 397 28.04 -7.73 50.52
N ASN A 398 28.83 -7.55 49.46
CA ASN A 398 29.21 -8.56 48.45
C ASN A 398 28.16 -9.13 47.46
N SER A 399 28.38 -8.81 46.19
CA SER A 399 28.35 -9.76 45.05
C SER A 399 29.16 -11.03 45.36
N PRO A 400 28.75 -12.23 44.90
CA PRO A 400 29.00 -12.65 43.52
C PRO A 400 27.90 -13.58 42.93
N ASP A 401 28.21 -14.21 41.79
CA ASP A 401 27.44 -15.19 40.98
C ASP A 401 26.52 -14.54 39.93
N GLU A 402 26.86 -14.52 38.64
CA GLU A 402 27.17 -15.66 37.73
C GLU A 402 26.19 -16.83 37.90
N GLY A 403 25.09 -16.74 37.15
CA GLY A 403 24.13 -17.80 36.95
C GLY A 403 23.52 -17.71 35.56
N GLU A 404 24.10 -18.46 34.63
CA GLU A 404 23.51 -18.86 33.36
C GLU A 404 22.20 -19.65 33.58
N ALA A 405 21.15 -19.31 32.83
CA ALA A 405 20.11 -20.18 32.26
C ALA A 405 19.05 -19.26 31.63
N ASP A 406 19.14 -18.94 30.34
CA ASP A 406 18.65 -19.76 29.22
C ASP A 406 17.12 -19.90 29.19
N SER A 407 16.46 -19.17 28.28
CA SER A 407 15.44 -19.70 27.36
C SER A 407 14.77 -18.60 26.55
N GLY A 408 14.87 -18.70 25.22
CA GLY A 408 13.80 -18.23 24.34
C GLY A 408 14.16 -17.23 23.24
N SER A 409 15.25 -17.41 22.50
CA SER A 409 15.39 -16.79 21.19
C SER A 409 15.84 -17.78 20.11
N SER A 410 15.13 -17.70 18.99
CA SER A 410 15.45 -18.23 17.66
C SER A 410 15.28 -19.74 17.44
N ALA A 411 14.27 -20.09 16.64
CA ALA A 411 14.38 -20.92 15.43
C ALA A 411 13.15 -21.80 15.19
N MET A 412 12.26 -21.36 14.30
CA MET A 412 11.41 -22.15 13.41
C MET A 412 11.03 -21.19 12.27
N SER A 413 11.22 -21.43 10.97
CA SER A 413 11.29 -22.69 10.24
C SER A 413 12.08 -22.49 8.93
N LYS A 414 13.20 -23.20 8.78
CA LYS A 414 13.64 -23.72 7.48
C LYS A 414 13.71 -25.23 7.62
N LEU A 415 12.69 -25.92 7.10
CA LEU A 415 12.69 -27.36 6.90
C LEU A 415 11.76 -27.68 5.73
N ILE A 416 12.34 -27.65 4.52
CA ILE A 416 11.88 -28.47 3.40
C ILE A 416 13.05 -29.38 3.07
N ALA A 417 12.92 -30.66 3.43
CA ALA A 417 13.57 -31.78 2.76
C ALA A 417 13.03 -33.09 3.36
N ILE A 418 11.92 -33.60 2.81
CA ILE A 418 11.60 -35.02 2.90
C ILE A 418 11.53 -35.59 1.48
N ALA A 419 12.57 -36.37 1.18
CA ALA A 419 12.59 -37.63 0.45
C ALA A 419 11.62 -37.83 -0.72
N PHE A 420 12.18 -37.94 -1.93
CA PHE A 420 11.88 -39.04 -2.86
C PHE A 420 13.08 -39.26 -3.80
N SER A 421 13.95 -40.20 -3.44
CA SER A 421 14.97 -40.78 -4.33
C SER A 421 15.10 -42.26 -4.01
N PHE A 422 14.24 -43.07 -4.63
CA PHE A 422 14.45 -44.49 -4.91
C PHE A 422 13.43 -44.91 -5.97
N LEU A 423 13.83 -44.95 -7.25
CA LEU A 423 13.66 -46.11 -8.15
C LEU A 423 14.19 -45.78 -9.55
N THR A 424 15.47 -46.06 -9.79
CA THR A 424 15.99 -46.32 -11.15
C THR A 424 16.61 -47.71 -11.15
N ALA A 425 15.85 -48.68 -11.65
CA ALA A 425 16.39 -49.94 -12.17
C ALA A 425 15.40 -50.53 -13.19
N ALA A 426 15.94 -50.83 -14.38
CA ALA A 426 15.33 -51.49 -15.55
C ALA A 426 14.30 -50.62 -16.30
N ILE A 427 14.38 -50.41 -17.62
CA ILE A 427 14.60 -51.40 -18.67
C ILE A 427 15.36 -50.75 -19.84
N ALA A 428 16.49 -51.35 -20.21
CA ALA A 428 16.98 -51.35 -21.58
C ALA A 428 16.32 -52.52 -22.32
N ALA A 429 16.07 -52.33 -23.63
CA ALA A 429 15.45 -53.24 -24.60
C ALA A 429 13.92 -53.15 -24.72
N ILE A 430 13.44 -52.34 -25.67
CA ILE A 430 12.99 -52.74 -27.03
C ILE A 430 13.00 -51.50 -27.92
#